data_AF-A0A7S4VGK7-F1
#
_entry.id   AF-A0A7S4VGK7-F1
#
_cell.length_a   1.000
_cell.length_b   1.000
_cell.length_c   1.000
_cell.angle_alpha   90.00
_cell.angle_beta   90.00
_cell.angle_gamma   90.00
#
_symmetry.space_group_name_H-M   'P 1'
#
loop_
_entity.id
_entity.type
_entity.pdbx_description
1 polymer ?
#
loop_
_entity_poly.entity_id
_entity_poly.type
_entity_poly.pdbx_seq_one_letter_code
_entity_poly.pdbx_strand_id
1 'polypeptide(L)'
;MAWEAASGLGRALVSVLKAVHGRGLVHRDIKPGNVLLGPLCEPVLADFGRAVCVGGARRDGAPADDLEAVGALLLHCLLGRGDRRGRTERGHLQHLRQQLTDAGAEDGDEAATGCECCPDLEAFLRFAWSLDRSVGGPPPEAYERLLRRLHRGDGPWQRTARACLRSVDAGHFVAWATVQNRVSWRDPTSWKRHDDRVPEGLLVRVTGQLRRGGDGERWLQVDPVWAPEAPAFLLQKSWVLVADSSRGPLLAPVPRVARQRLQALGRPAGPSGAEAAAGG
;
A
#
# COMPACT_ATOMS: atom_id res chain seq x y z
N MET A 1 5.78 -1.72 -16.59
CA MET A 1 4.34 -1.96 -16.29
C MET A 1 3.50 -1.07 -17.20
N ALA A 2 2.28 -1.45 -17.60
CA ALA A 2 1.40 -0.57 -18.37
C ALA A 2 0.87 0.60 -17.49
N TRP A 3 0.56 1.74 -18.09
CA TRP A 3 0.11 2.93 -17.36
C TRP A 3 -1.19 2.71 -16.59
N GLU A 4 -2.11 1.91 -17.12
CA GLU A 4 -3.39 1.59 -16.48
C GLU A 4 -3.17 0.88 -15.14
N ALA A 5 -2.18 -0.03 -15.09
CA ALA A 5 -1.80 -0.71 -13.85
C ALA A 5 -1.07 0.24 -12.89
N ALA A 6 -0.11 1.03 -13.38
CA ALA A 6 0.63 1.98 -12.54
C ALA A 6 -0.31 3.05 -11.95
N SER A 7 -1.20 3.62 -12.74
CA SER A 7 -2.19 4.60 -12.29
C SER A 7 -3.19 4.00 -11.29
N GLY A 8 -3.64 2.76 -11.48
CA GLY A 8 -4.44 2.03 -10.48
C GLY A 8 -3.73 1.88 -9.13
N LEU A 9 -2.44 1.54 -9.15
CA LEU A 9 -1.58 1.51 -7.95
C LEU A 9 -1.46 2.89 -7.30
N GLY A 10 -1.19 3.92 -8.10
CA GLY A 10 -1.08 5.30 -7.65
C GLY A 10 -2.34 5.79 -6.95
N ARG A 11 -3.53 5.48 -7.50
CA ARG A 11 -4.82 5.87 -6.90
C ARG A 11 -4.97 5.28 -5.51
N ALA A 12 -4.71 3.99 -5.39
CA ALA A 12 -4.85 3.32 -4.12
C ALA A 12 -3.84 3.83 -3.08
N LEU A 13 -2.59 4.11 -3.48
CA LEU A 13 -1.60 4.73 -2.61
C LEU A 13 -1.98 6.15 -2.17
N VAL A 14 -2.47 7.00 -3.08
CA VAL A 14 -2.95 8.35 -2.75
C VAL A 14 -4.14 8.29 -1.79
N SER A 15 -5.07 7.36 -1.99
CA SER A 15 -6.19 7.14 -1.07
C SER A 15 -5.74 6.70 0.32
N VAL A 16 -4.75 5.80 0.40
CA VAL A 16 -4.12 5.38 1.67
C VAL A 16 -3.46 6.57 2.35
N LEU A 17 -2.66 7.34 1.61
CA LEU A 17 -1.96 8.51 2.14
C LEU A 17 -2.94 9.60 2.60
N LYS A 18 -4.07 9.81 1.91
CA LYS A 18 -5.14 10.71 2.40
C LYS A 18 -5.59 10.32 3.81
N ALA A 19 -5.79 9.03 4.07
CA ALA A 19 -6.22 8.52 5.37
C ALA A 19 -5.12 8.56 6.45
N VAL A 20 -3.85 8.36 6.05
CA VAL A 20 -2.66 8.43 6.92
C VAL A 20 -2.40 9.88 7.33
N HIS A 21 -2.36 10.81 6.36
CA HIS A 21 -2.17 12.23 6.62
C HIS A 21 -3.33 12.85 7.39
N GLY A 22 -4.57 12.40 7.15
CA GLY A 22 -5.74 12.80 7.95
C GLY A 22 -5.66 12.38 9.42
N ARG A 23 -4.77 11.46 9.79
CA ARG A 23 -4.44 11.11 11.18
C ARG A 23 -3.21 11.84 11.71
N GLY A 24 -2.71 12.82 10.97
CA GLY A 24 -1.51 13.58 11.32
C GLY A 24 -0.23 12.76 11.24
N LEU A 25 -0.15 11.74 10.38
CA LEU A 25 1.06 10.94 10.16
C LEU A 25 1.64 11.18 8.77
N VAL A 26 2.96 11.28 8.67
CA VAL A 26 3.72 11.25 7.40
C VAL A 26 4.58 9.99 7.39
N HIS A 27 4.54 9.20 6.33
CA HIS A 27 5.22 7.90 6.23
C HIS A 27 6.73 8.02 5.99
N ARG A 28 7.15 8.90 5.08
CA ARG A 28 8.56 9.25 4.75
C ARG A 28 9.41 8.17 4.09
N ASP A 29 8.83 7.04 3.72
CA ASP A 29 9.55 5.91 3.16
C ASP A 29 8.73 5.15 2.12
N ILE A 30 7.98 5.90 1.31
CA ILE A 30 7.24 5.34 0.18
C ILE A 30 8.25 4.84 -0.86
N LYS A 31 8.23 3.53 -1.09
CA LYS A 31 9.10 2.84 -2.06
C LYS A 31 8.49 1.47 -2.40
N PRO A 32 8.86 0.82 -3.51
CA PRO A 32 8.29 -0.48 -3.88
C PRO A 32 8.36 -1.54 -2.78
N GLY A 33 9.45 -1.57 -2.01
CA GLY A 33 9.61 -2.53 -0.90
C GLY A 33 8.64 -2.34 0.27
N ASN A 34 7.97 -1.19 0.35
CA ASN A 34 7.01 -0.83 1.40
C ASN A 34 5.56 -0.83 0.88
N VAL A 35 5.35 -1.15 -0.39
CA VAL A 35 4.02 -1.34 -0.96
C VAL A 35 3.79 -2.83 -1.14
N LEU A 36 3.03 -3.41 -0.22
CA LEU A 36 2.61 -4.80 -0.29
C LEU A 36 1.42 -4.93 -1.23
N LEU A 37 1.24 -6.13 -1.77
CA LEU A 37 0.03 -6.48 -2.51
C LEU A 37 -0.76 -7.48 -1.68
N GLY A 38 -2.01 -7.13 -1.40
CA GLY A 38 -2.98 -7.98 -0.72
C GLY A 38 -3.44 -9.15 -1.55
N PRO A 39 -4.29 -10.00 -0.97
CA PRO A 39 -4.71 -11.24 -1.61
C PRO A 39 -5.50 -11.02 -2.91
N LEU A 40 -6.09 -9.82 -3.09
CA LEU A 40 -6.75 -9.38 -4.32
C LEU A 40 -5.88 -8.37 -5.10
N CYS A 41 -4.59 -8.34 -4.77
CA CYS A 41 -3.57 -7.38 -5.16
C CYS A 41 -3.88 -5.93 -4.82
N GLU A 42 -4.80 -5.63 -3.92
CA GLU A 42 -4.93 -4.28 -3.37
C GLU A 42 -3.59 -3.83 -2.76
N PRO A 43 -3.08 -2.62 -3.07
CA PRO A 43 -1.83 -2.18 -2.48
C PRO A 43 -2.05 -1.78 -1.02
N VAL A 44 -1.15 -2.26 -0.17
CA VAL A 44 -1.16 -2.03 1.27
C VAL A 44 0.17 -1.38 1.63
N LEU A 45 0.11 -0.20 2.25
CA LEU A 45 1.30 0.54 2.64
C LEU A 45 1.84 -0.01 3.97
N ALA A 46 3.15 -0.26 4.03
CA ALA A 46 3.81 -0.90 5.16
C ALA A 46 5.13 -0.21 5.52
N ASP A 47 5.66 -0.54 6.70
CA ASP A 47 6.89 0.01 7.27
C ASP A 47 6.81 1.49 7.65
N PHE A 48 6.01 1.76 8.68
CA PHE A 48 5.92 3.07 9.34
C PHE A 48 7.09 3.33 10.30
N GLY A 49 8.18 2.57 10.22
CA GLY A 49 9.34 2.74 11.12
C GLY A 49 10.04 4.10 11.00
N ARG A 50 9.81 4.82 9.89
CA ARG A 50 10.29 6.18 9.64
C ARG A 50 9.19 7.25 9.76
N ALA A 51 7.97 6.84 10.08
CA ALA A 51 6.84 7.75 10.12
C ALA A 51 6.94 8.74 11.27
N VAL A 52 6.38 9.94 11.08
CA VAL A 52 6.37 11.01 12.08
C VAL A 52 4.99 11.64 12.19
N CYS A 53 4.69 12.18 13.38
CA CYS A 53 3.53 13.02 13.56
C CYS A 53 3.76 14.40 12.94
N VAL A 54 2.80 14.85 12.15
CA VAL A 54 2.71 16.21 11.62
C VAL A 54 2.72 17.20 12.79
N GLY A 55 3.65 18.16 12.77
CA GLY A 55 3.80 19.16 13.84
C GLY A 55 4.60 18.70 15.07
N GLY A 56 5.16 17.48 15.05
CA GLY A 56 6.06 16.99 16.09
C GLY A 56 7.40 17.76 16.16
N ALA A 57 8.13 17.59 17.27
CA ALA A 57 9.39 18.30 17.55
C ALA A 57 10.51 18.08 16.50
N ARG A 58 10.45 16.97 15.74
CA ARG A 58 11.31 16.75 14.57
C ARG A 58 10.52 17.10 13.31
N ARG A 59 10.86 18.24 12.70
CA ARG A 59 10.24 18.76 11.46
C ARG A 59 10.72 18.05 10.19
N ASP A 60 11.04 16.77 10.27
CA ASP A 60 11.58 16.06 9.12
C ASP A 60 10.43 15.37 8.39
N GLY A 61 9.92 15.98 7.31
CA GLY A 61 8.98 15.37 6.37
C GLY A 61 7.57 15.98 6.38
N ALA A 62 7.08 16.27 5.18
CA ALA A 62 5.74 16.79 4.91
C ALA A 62 4.90 15.77 4.13
N PRO A 63 3.56 15.81 4.23
CA PRO A 63 2.69 14.98 3.41
C PRO A 63 2.95 15.06 1.89
N ALA A 64 3.39 16.23 1.42
CA ALA A 64 3.79 16.44 0.03
C ALA A 64 4.99 15.56 -0.38
N ASP A 65 5.91 15.25 0.54
CA ASP A 65 7.07 14.40 0.26
C ASP A 65 6.64 12.94 -0.01
N ASP A 66 5.62 12.45 0.70
CA ASP A 66 5.05 11.12 0.45
C ASP A 66 4.35 11.06 -0.91
N LEU A 67 3.66 12.13 -1.30
CA LEU A 67 2.98 12.23 -2.60
C LEU A 67 3.98 12.33 -3.77
N GLU A 68 5.08 13.07 -3.58
CA GLU A 68 6.22 13.08 -4.50
C GLU A 68 6.83 11.68 -4.65
N ALA A 69 6.98 10.95 -3.54
CA ALA A 69 7.49 9.58 -3.53
C ALA A 69 6.51 8.56 -4.14
N VAL A 70 5.20 8.82 -4.17
CA VAL A 70 4.27 8.03 -5.01
C VAL A 70 4.58 8.24 -6.49
N GLY A 71 4.81 9.48 -6.93
CA GLY A 71 5.17 9.77 -8.31
C GLY A 71 6.49 9.09 -8.73
N ALA A 72 7.48 9.09 -7.84
CA ALA A 72 8.72 8.31 -7.95
C ALA A 72 8.46 6.83 -8.23
N LEU A 73 7.60 6.23 -7.41
CA LEU A 73 7.25 4.82 -7.52
C LEU A 73 6.53 4.52 -8.84
N LEU A 74 5.61 5.39 -9.27
CA LEU A 74 4.92 5.23 -10.56
C LEU A 74 5.90 5.30 -11.74
N LEU A 75 6.84 6.24 -11.70
CA LEU A 75 7.92 6.33 -12.67
C LEU A 75 8.75 5.04 -12.70
N HIS A 76 9.12 4.52 -11.52
CA HIS A 76 9.80 3.23 -11.40
C HIS A 76 8.98 2.08 -11.98
N CYS A 77 7.66 2.04 -11.78
CA CYS A 77 6.80 1.01 -12.35
C CYS A 77 6.76 1.05 -13.89
N LEU A 78 6.80 2.25 -14.48
CA LEU A 78 6.83 2.42 -15.93
C LEU A 78 8.18 2.03 -16.52
N LEU A 79 9.28 2.48 -15.92
CA LEU A 79 10.64 2.29 -16.44
C LEU A 79 11.26 0.92 -16.08
N GLY A 80 10.87 0.32 -14.95
CA GLY A 80 11.46 -0.91 -14.41
C GLY A 80 12.71 -0.69 -13.54
N ARG A 81 13.44 -1.78 -13.22
CA ARG A 81 14.71 -1.70 -12.48
C ARG A 81 15.83 -1.18 -13.40
N GLY A 82 15.92 0.15 -13.47
CA GLY A 82 16.88 0.87 -14.29
C GLY A 82 16.27 1.25 -15.64
N ASP A 83 16.29 2.55 -15.93
CA ASP A 83 16.22 3.04 -17.31
C ASP A 83 17.30 2.32 -18.13
N ARG A 84 17.05 2.14 -19.43
CA ARG A 84 18.02 1.64 -20.42
C ARG A 84 19.39 2.35 -20.35
N ARG A 85 19.46 3.53 -19.70
CA ARG A 85 20.67 4.36 -19.49
C ARG A 85 21.33 4.22 -18.10
N GLY A 86 20.90 3.31 -17.23
CA GLY A 86 21.57 3.01 -15.95
C GLY A 86 21.41 4.07 -14.84
N ARG A 87 20.45 5.00 -14.97
CA ARG A 87 20.18 6.04 -13.97
C ARG A 87 19.43 5.50 -12.74
N THR A 88 19.72 6.07 -11.58
CA THR A 88 18.99 5.81 -10.32
C THR A 88 17.63 6.50 -10.32
N GLU A 89 16.65 5.97 -9.58
CA GLU A 89 15.30 6.54 -9.43
C GLU A 89 15.34 8.01 -8.98
N ARG A 90 16.22 8.34 -8.04
CA ARG A 90 16.47 9.73 -7.60
C ARG A 90 17.01 10.61 -8.74
N GLY A 91 17.92 10.07 -9.55
CA GLY A 91 18.48 10.79 -10.70
C GLY A 91 17.43 11.08 -11.77
N HIS A 92 16.50 10.16 -12.03
CA HIS A 92 15.38 10.41 -12.95
C HIS A 92 14.44 11.48 -12.48
N LEU A 93 14.01 11.43 -11.22
CA LEU A 93 13.13 12.45 -10.67
C LEU A 93 13.77 13.82 -10.68
N GLN A 94 15.05 13.90 -10.32
CA GLN A 94 15.76 15.18 -10.33
C GLN A 94 15.89 15.74 -11.75
N HIS A 95 16.23 14.89 -12.72
CA HIS A 95 16.29 15.31 -14.12
C HIS A 95 14.93 15.74 -14.65
N LEU A 96 13.88 14.98 -14.34
CA LEU A 96 12.51 15.30 -14.73
C LEU A 96 12.05 16.60 -14.09
N ARG A 97 12.33 16.80 -12.80
CA ARG A 97 12.04 18.04 -12.10
C ARG A 97 12.73 19.23 -12.73
N GLN A 98 14.00 19.08 -13.11
CA GLN A 98 14.74 20.12 -13.83
C GLN A 98 14.08 20.44 -15.17
N GLN A 99 13.85 19.43 -16.02
CA GLN A 99 13.20 19.59 -17.33
C GLN A 99 11.82 20.26 -17.25
N LEU A 100 11.01 19.88 -16.26
CA LEU A 100 9.66 20.43 -16.08
C LEU A 100 9.66 21.82 -15.46
N THR A 101 10.68 22.15 -14.65
CA THR A 101 10.88 23.52 -14.17
C THR A 101 11.35 24.43 -15.31
N ASP A 102 12.23 23.92 -16.18
CA ASP A 102 12.77 24.65 -17.32
C ASP A 102 11.74 24.86 -18.44
N ALA A 103 10.73 23.98 -18.54
CA ALA A 103 9.69 24.03 -19.55
C ALA A 103 8.50 25.00 -19.26
N GLY A 104 8.55 25.79 -18.18
CA GLY A 104 7.59 26.88 -17.89
C GLY A 104 6.93 26.75 -16.50
N ALA A 105 6.74 27.78 -15.66
CA ALA A 105 6.66 29.24 -15.81
C ALA A 105 5.69 29.78 -16.88
N GLU A 106 5.16 28.95 -17.77
CA GLU A 106 4.07 29.32 -18.66
C GLU A 106 2.82 28.50 -18.28
N ASP A 107 1.81 29.21 -17.78
CA ASP A 107 0.50 28.69 -17.46
C ASP A 107 -0.14 28.08 -18.71
N GLY A 108 -0.26 26.75 -18.74
CA GLY A 108 -0.95 26.05 -19.81
C GLY A 108 -0.92 24.55 -19.60
N ASP A 109 -2.09 23.98 -19.25
CA ASP A 109 -2.38 22.58 -19.54
C ASP A 109 -2.02 22.32 -21.03
N GLU A 110 -1.31 21.24 -21.32
CA GLU A 110 -1.04 20.70 -22.68
C GLU A 110 0.27 21.10 -23.41
N ALA A 111 1.31 21.60 -22.73
CA ALA A 111 2.65 21.55 -23.33
C ALA A 111 3.23 20.13 -23.17
N ALA A 112 3.21 19.34 -24.26
CA ALA A 112 3.87 18.03 -24.35
C ALA A 112 5.39 18.19 -24.24
N THR A 113 5.90 18.27 -23.01
CA THR A 113 7.32 18.15 -22.73
C THR A 113 7.78 16.77 -23.17
N GLY A 114 8.87 16.71 -23.95
CA GLY A 114 9.50 15.48 -24.47
C GLY A 114 10.08 14.56 -23.39
N CYS A 115 9.48 14.52 -22.21
CA CYS A 115 9.71 13.50 -21.22
C CYS A 115 9.16 12.17 -21.73
N GLU A 116 9.97 11.10 -21.64
CA GLU A 116 9.59 9.72 -21.96
C GLU A 116 8.45 9.15 -21.06
N CYS A 117 7.80 10.00 -20.25
CA CYS A 117 6.75 9.63 -19.29
C CYS A 117 5.35 9.98 -19.82
N CYS A 118 4.34 9.25 -19.35
CA CYS A 118 2.93 9.54 -19.67
C CYS A 118 2.53 10.96 -19.20
N PRO A 119 1.77 11.75 -19.99
CA PRO A 119 1.32 13.10 -19.62
C PRO A 119 0.61 13.17 -18.27
N ASP A 120 -0.16 12.13 -17.94
CA ASP A 120 -0.89 12.04 -16.67
C ASP A 120 0.05 11.92 -15.46
N LEU A 121 1.18 11.20 -15.60
CA LEU A 121 2.22 11.10 -14.55
C LEU A 121 2.94 12.43 -14.38
N GLU A 122 3.21 13.11 -15.49
CA GLU A 122 3.84 14.42 -15.46
C GLU A 122 2.98 15.45 -14.73
N ALA A 123 1.69 15.51 -15.08
CA ALA A 123 0.70 16.37 -14.42
C ALA A 123 0.54 16.03 -12.94
N PHE A 124 0.64 14.75 -12.58
CA PHE A 124 0.66 14.31 -11.18
C PHE A 124 1.89 14.85 -10.43
N LEU A 125 3.09 14.68 -10.99
CA LEU A 125 4.35 15.11 -10.37
C LEU A 125 4.44 16.63 -10.23
N ARG A 126 4.08 17.39 -11.29
CA ARG A 126 4.00 18.85 -11.23
C ARG A 126 3.09 19.31 -10.09
N PHE A 127 1.91 18.71 -9.98
CA PHE A 127 0.97 19.06 -8.92
C PHE A 127 1.47 18.64 -7.53
N ALA A 128 2.08 17.46 -7.38
CA ALA A 128 2.65 17.03 -6.11
C ALA A 128 3.78 17.96 -5.64
N TRP A 129 4.63 18.45 -6.56
CA TRP A 129 5.71 19.38 -6.23
C TRP A 129 5.25 20.78 -5.82
N SER A 130 4.09 21.22 -6.32
CA SER A 130 3.50 22.51 -5.97
C SER A 130 2.74 22.51 -4.64
N LEU A 131 2.54 21.35 -4.02
CA LEU A 131 1.91 21.25 -2.71
C LEU A 131 2.78 21.92 -1.63
N ASP A 132 2.10 22.58 -0.71
CA ASP A 132 2.72 23.16 0.47
C ASP A 132 3.35 22.06 1.33
N ARG A 133 4.59 22.32 1.77
CA ARG A 133 5.36 21.44 2.66
C ARG A 133 5.26 21.89 4.13
N SER A 134 4.40 22.86 4.43
CA SER A 134 4.15 23.30 5.80
C SER A 134 3.40 22.26 6.64
N VAL A 135 3.36 22.52 7.94
CA VAL A 135 2.80 21.63 8.96
C VAL A 135 1.31 21.33 8.75
N GLY A 136 0.56 22.17 8.03
CA GLY A 136 -0.87 21.91 7.79
C GLY A 136 -1.15 20.72 6.88
N GLY A 137 -0.16 20.33 6.06
CA GLY A 137 -0.36 19.39 4.97
C GLY A 137 -1.26 19.95 3.85
N PRO A 138 -1.38 19.23 2.72
CA PRO A 138 -2.25 19.64 1.64
C PRO A 138 -3.73 19.46 2.05
N PRO A 139 -4.62 20.36 1.61
CA PRO A 139 -6.04 20.29 1.97
C PRO A 139 -6.70 19.06 1.29
N PRO A 140 -7.83 18.54 1.81
CA PRO A 140 -8.48 17.34 1.27
C PRO A 140 -8.74 17.37 -0.25
N GLU A 141 -9.02 18.54 -0.81
CA GLU A 141 -9.29 18.77 -2.23
C GLU A 141 -8.04 18.50 -3.11
N ALA A 142 -6.84 18.65 -2.55
CA ALA A 142 -5.60 18.33 -3.25
C ALA A 142 -5.50 16.82 -3.54
N TYR A 143 -5.90 15.96 -2.61
CA TYR A 143 -5.94 14.52 -2.84
C TYR A 143 -6.93 14.14 -3.95
N GLU A 144 -8.10 14.78 -3.98
CA GLU A 144 -9.08 14.55 -5.06
C GLU A 144 -8.55 14.98 -6.43
N ARG A 145 -7.80 16.08 -6.49
CA ARG A 145 -7.13 16.53 -7.71
C ARG A 145 -6.05 15.57 -8.19
N LEU A 146 -5.31 14.94 -7.27
CA LEU A 146 -4.33 13.88 -7.61
C LEU A 146 -5.04 12.61 -8.10
N LEU A 147 -6.11 12.18 -7.43
CA LEU A 147 -6.88 11.00 -7.81
C LEU A 147 -7.50 11.12 -9.20
N ARG A 148 -8.02 12.30 -9.56
CA ARG A 148 -8.56 12.57 -10.92
C ARG A 148 -7.50 12.45 -12.02
N ARG A 149 -6.24 12.80 -11.76
CA ARG A 149 -5.14 12.67 -12.73
C ARG A 149 -4.75 11.23 -13.00
N LEU A 150 -5.03 10.33 -12.05
CA LEU A 150 -4.75 8.90 -12.17
C LEU A 150 -5.96 8.10 -12.73
N HIS A 151 -7.02 8.79 -13.18
CA HIS A 151 -8.33 8.19 -13.45
C HIS A 151 -8.37 7.22 -14.65
N ARG A 152 -7.44 7.32 -15.61
CA ARG A 152 -7.39 6.43 -16.79
C ARG A 152 -7.09 4.95 -16.48
N GLY A 153 -6.81 4.61 -15.22
CA GLY A 153 -6.57 3.24 -14.74
C GLY A 153 -7.82 2.42 -14.34
N ASP A 154 -9.04 2.85 -14.68
CA ASP A 154 -10.29 2.16 -14.26
C ASP A 154 -10.52 0.76 -14.90
N GLY A 155 -9.62 0.29 -15.75
CA GLY A 155 -9.59 -1.12 -16.14
C GLY A 155 -9.46 -1.99 -14.87
N PRO A 156 -10.16 -3.14 -14.76
CA PRO A 156 -10.21 -3.88 -13.52
C PRO A 156 -8.80 -4.32 -13.15
N TRP A 157 -8.22 -3.63 -12.16
CA TRP A 157 -6.99 -3.95 -11.45
C TRP A 157 -6.87 -5.46 -11.20
N GLN A 158 -8.02 -6.14 -11.03
CA GLN A 158 -8.21 -7.59 -10.96
C GLN A 158 -7.53 -8.41 -12.10
N ARG A 159 -7.49 -7.92 -13.35
CA ARG A 159 -6.81 -8.64 -14.46
C ARG A 159 -5.28 -8.59 -14.30
N THR A 160 -4.75 -7.44 -13.90
CA THR A 160 -3.32 -7.23 -13.61
C THR A 160 -2.92 -7.95 -12.33
N ALA A 161 -3.76 -7.88 -11.29
CA ALA A 161 -3.66 -8.64 -10.05
C ALA A 161 -3.50 -10.15 -10.30
N ARG A 162 -4.35 -10.72 -11.16
CA ARG A 162 -4.27 -12.13 -11.57
C ARG A 162 -2.96 -12.45 -12.30
N ALA A 163 -2.39 -11.54 -13.09
CA ALA A 163 -1.09 -11.73 -13.73
C ALA A 163 0.08 -11.64 -12.75
N CYS A 164 0.04 -10.69 -11.81
CA CYS A 164 1.00 -10.56 -10.73
C CYS A 164 1.01 -11.81 -9.84
N LEU A 165 -0.15 -12.31 -9.40
CA LEU A 165 -0.23 -13.54 -8.58
C LEU A 165 0.33 -14.79 -9.28
N ARG A 166 0.25 -14.87 -10.61
CA ARG A 166 0.87 -15.96 -11.39
C ARG A 166 2.39 -15.86 -11.47
N SER A 167 2.94 -14.65 -11.40
CA SER A 167 4.39 -14.41 -11.35
C SER A 167 5.00 -14.65 -9.96
N VAL A 168 4.17 -14.90 -8.94
CA VAL A 168 4.53 -14.87 -7.51
C VAL A 168 4.87 -16.26 -6.94
N ASP A 169 4.87 -17.32 -7.75
CA ASP A 169 5.41 -18.63 -7.36
C ASP A 169 6.95 -18.63 -7.14
N ALA A 170 7.62 -17.47 -7.27
CA ALA A 170 9.07 -17.29 -7.07
C ALA A 170 9.53 -17.08 -5.62
N GLY A 171 8.71 -17.38 -4.60
CA GLY A 171 9.21 -17.58 -3.23
C GLY A 171 9.62 -16.35 -2.40
N HIS A 172 9.31 -15.13 -2.83
CA HIS A 172 9.71 -13.89 -2.12
C HIS A 172 8.54 -13.02 -1.62
N PHE A 173 7.45 -13.63 -1.12
CA PHE A 173 6.44 -12.86 -0.39
C PHE A 173 6.69 -12.91 1.12
N VAL A 174 7.07 -11.76 1.68
CA VAL A 174 7.41 -11.55 3.09
C VAL A 174 6.16 -11.11 3.90
N ALA A 175 4.97 -11.28 3.32
CA ALA A 175 3.69 -10.89 3.93
C ALA A 175 2.81 -12.11 4.23
N TRP A 176 2.08 -12.02 5.33
CA TRP A 176 1.11 -12.99 5.83
C TRP A 176 -0.25 -12.33 5.95
N ALA A 177 -1.33 -13.08 5.76
CA ALA A 177 -2.69 -12.60 5.95
C ALA A 177 -3.28 -13.20 7.23
N THR A 178 -4.11 -12.41 7.93
CA THR A 178 -4.81 -12.87 9.13
C THR A 178 -5.90 -13.88 8.79
N VAL A 179 -6.02 -14.93 9.59
CA VAL A 179 -7.03 -15.98 9.45
C VAL A 179 -8.21 -15.66 10.39
N GLN A 180 -9.44 -15.83 9.89
CA GLN A 180 -10.68 -15.64 10.67
C GLN A 180 -10.83 -14.25 11.33
N ASN A 181 -10.20 -13.21 10.78
CA ASN A 181 -10.30 -11.82 11.27
C ASN A 181 -9.85 -11.67 12.73
N ARG A 182 -8.87 -12.48 13.14
CA ARG A 182 -8.31 -12.46 14.49
C ARG A 182 -6.79 -12.38 14.44
N VAL A 183 -6.24 -11.80 15.50
CA VAL A 183 -4.81 -11.71 15.70
C VAL A 183 -4.50 -11.84 17.18
N SER A 184 -3.50 -12.65 17.51
CA SER A 184 -2.89 -12.64 18.83
C SER A 184 -1.55 -11.95 18.72
N TRP A 185 -1.30 -10.94 19.53
CA TRP A 185 -0.07 -10.15 19.47
C TRP A 185 0.55 -9.92 20.84
N ARG A 186 1.84 -9.57 20.85
CA ARG A 186 2.58 -9.17 22.04
C ARG A 186 3.19 -7.79 21.85
N ASP A 187 3.07 -6.99 22.89
CA ASP A 187 3.75 -5.70 22.99
C ASP A 187 5.28 -5.91 22.94
N PRO A 188 6.02 -5.08 22.17
CA PRO A 188 7.47 -5.24 22.02
C PRO A 188 8.25 -5.04 23.33
N THR A 189 7.71 -4.30 24.30
CA THR A 189 8.42 -3.93 25.54
C THR A 189 7.99 -4.75 26.75
N SER A 190 6.68 -4.91 26.96
CA SER A 190 6.10 -5.61 28.12
C SER A 190 5.86 -7.10 27.88
N TRP A 191 5.93 -7.55 26.63
CA TRP A 191 5.68 -8.94 26.21
C TRP A 191 4.30 -9.49 26.58
N LYS A 192 3.38 -8.63 27.01
CA LYS A 192 2.00 -8.96 27.37
C LYS A 192 1.25 -9.42 26.13
N ARG A 193 0.49 -10.52 26.24
CA ARG A 193 -0.34 -11.08 25.16
C ARG A 193 -1.68 -10.36 25.11
N HIS A 194 -2.11 -10.06 23.90
CA HIS A 194 -3.40 -9.49 23.56
C HIS A 194 -4.03 -10.31 22.43
N ASP A 195 -5.36 -10.37 22.42
CA ASP A 195 -6.16 -11.05 21.39
C ASP A 195 -7.20 -10.05 20.87
N ASP A 196 -7.11 -9.69 19.59
CA ASP A 196 -8.00 -8.69 18.98
C ASP A 196 -8.69 -9.22 17.72
N ARG A 197 -9.82 -8.60 17.38
CA ARG A 197 -10.41 -8.72 16.04
C ARG A 197 -9.79 -7.68 15.12
N VAL A 198 -9.57 -8.07 13.88
CA VAL A 198 -8.98 -7.22 12.84
C VAL A 198 -9.89 -7.19 11.62
N PRO A 199 -9.78 -6.16 10.77
CA PRO A 199 -10.48 -6.11 9.50
C PRO A 199 -10.18 -7.34 8.63
N GLU A 200 -11.14 -7.71 7.80
CA GLU A 200 -11.03 -8.90 6.97
C GLU A 200 -9.92 -8.75 5.91
N GLY A 201 -8.98 -9.70 5.87
CA GLY A 201 -7.90 -9.69 4.88
C GLY A 201 -6.74 -8.75 5.22
N LEU A 202 -6.65 -8.28 6.46
CA LEU A 202 -5.47 -7.58 6.96
C LEU A 202 -4.19 -8.35 6.62
N LEU A 203 -3.25 -7.64 6.01
CA LEU A 203 -1.90 -8.11 5.75
C LEU A 203 -0.94 -7.70 6.85
N VAL A 204 0.05 -8.55 7.06
CA VAL A 204 1.09 -8.37 8.05
C VAL A 204 2.42 -8.72 7.40
N ARG A 205 3.33 -7.75 7.29
CA ARG A 205 4.69 -7.98 6.82
C ARG A 205 5.52 -8.52 7.98
N VAL A 206 6.29 -9.57 7.75
CA VAL A 206 7.15 -10.17 8.77
C VAL A 206 8.59 -9.81 8.52
N THR A 207 9.34 -9.39 9.55
CA THR A 207 10.78 -9.09 9.38
C THR A 207 11.64 -10.36 9.33
N GLY A 208 11.02 -11.53 9.54
CA GLY A 208 11.67 -12.84 9.52
C GLY A 208 12.16 -13.32 10.88
N GLN A 209 12.11 -12.51 11.95
CA GLN A 209 12.43 -12.99 13.29
C GLN A 209 11.32 -13.89 13.83
N LEU A 210 11.64 -15.18 13.99
CA LEU A 210 10.76 -16.18 14.59
C LEU A 210 11.20 -16.47 16.02
N ARG A 211 10.29 -16.33 16.97
CA ARG A 211 10.45 -16.79 18.35
C ARG A 211 9.51 -17.95 18.62
N ARG A 212 10.02 -18.99 19.30
CA ARG A 212 9.20 -20.08 19.81
C ARG A 212 8.81 -19.77 21.25
N GLY A 213 7.52 -19.84 21.56
CA GLY A 213 6.99 -19.74 22.91
C GLY A 213 6.80 -21.10 23.57
N GLY A 214 6.18 -21.12 24.75
CA GLY A 214 5.69 -22.36 25.38
C GLY A 214 4.61 -23.04 24.54
N ASP A 215 4.35 -24.32 24.79
CA ASP A 215 3.27 -25.12 24.17
C ASP A 215 3.26 -25.16 22.62
N GLY A 216 4.41 -24.93 21.99
CA GLY A 216 4.57 -24.96 20.53
C GLY A 216 4.14 -23.68 19.82
N GLU A 217 3.93 -22.58 20.55
CA GLU A 217 3.64 -21.27 19.97
C GLU A 217 4.77 -20.79 19.05
N ARG A 218 4.39 -20.19 17.92
CA ARG A 218 5.32 -19.57 16.96
C ARG A 218 4.97 -18.10 16.78
N TRP A 219 5.82 -17.21 17.27
CA TRP A 219 5.66 -15.76 17.20
C TRP A 219 6.58 -15.16 16.14
N LEU A 220 6.02 -14.40 15.21
CA LEU A 220 6.80 -13.64 14.23
C LEU A 220 6.82 -12.17 14.60
N GLN A 221 7.98 -11.54 14.49
CA GLN A 221 8.06 -10.10 14.52
C GLN A 221 7.49 -9.53 13.23
N VAL A 222 6.67 -8.50 13.37
CA VAL A 222 5.95 -7.88 12.27
C VAL A 222 6.38 -6.43 12.12
N ASP A 223 6.50 -6.01 10.87
CA ASP A 223 6.61 -4.60 10.54
C ASP A 223 5.24 -3.94 10.71
N PRO A 224 5.21 -2.64 11.07
CA PRO A 224 3.97 -1.88 11.05
C PRO A 224 3.32 -1.93 9.66
N VAL A 225 2.03 -2.22 9.58
CA VAL A 225 1.27 -2.22 8.32
C VAL A 225 0.06 -1.33 8.48
N TRP A 226 -0.17 -0.47 7.49
CA TRP A 226 -1.39 0.30 7.41
C TRP A 226 -2.46 -0.46 6.65
N ALA A 227 -3.60 -0.65 7.30
CA ALA A 227 -4.85 -0.98 6.64
C ALA A 227 -5.95 -0.05 7.16
N PRO A 228 -6.99 0.24 6.36
CA PRO A 228 -8.22 0.84 6.88
C PRO A 228 -8.68 0.05 8.12
N GLU A 229 -8.97 0.75 9.21
CA GLU A 229 -9.39 0.14 10.50
C GLU A 229 -8.33 -0.75 11.17
N ALA A 230 -7.07 -0.71 10.72
CA ALA A 230 -5.98 -1.42 11.39
C ALA A 230 -5.87 -0.97 12.86
N PRO A 231 -5.84 -1.91 13.82
CA PRO A 231 -5.61 -1.58 15.21
C PRO A 231 -4.26 -0.86 15.41
N ALA A 232 -4.22 0.07 16.37
CA ALA A 232 -3.05 0.92 16.61
C ALA A 232 -1.74 0.14 16.86
N PHE A 233 -1.81 -1.08 17.42
CA PHE A 233 -0.62 -1.89 17.69
C PHE A 233 0.11 -2.35 16.41
N LEU A 234 -0.58 -2.41 15.26
CA LEU A 234 0.01 -2.69 13.95
C LEU A 234 0.62 -1.44 13.30
N LEU A 235 0.51 -0.27 13.94
CA LEU A 235 1.19 0.96 13.52
C LEU A 235 2.58 1.08 14.17
N GLN A 236 2.97 0.10 14.99
CA GLN A 236 4.28 -0.01 15.63
C GLN A 236 4.84 -1.43 15.50
N LYS A 237 6.15 -1.59 15.70
CA LYS A 237 6.79 -2.92 15.69
C LYS A 237 6.19 -3.77 16.81
N SER A 238 5.71 -4.96 16.46
CA SER A 238 5.02 -5.86 17.37
C SER A 238 5.36 -7.31 17.05
N TRP A 239 4.89 -8.24 17.88
CA TRP A 239 5.00 -9.68 17.61
C TRP A 239 3.61 -10.27 17.43
N VAL A 240 3.42 -11.12 16.43
CA VAL A 240 2.14 -11.76 16.13
C VAL A 240 2.28 -13.28 16.14
N LEU A 241 1.31 -13.96 16.73
CA LEU A 241 1.24 -15.41 16.77
C LEU A 241 0.87 -15.95 15.40
N VAL A 242 1.67 -16.86 14.86
CA VAL A 242 1.43 -17.54 13.59
C VAL A 242 0.46 -18.70 13.77
N ALA A 243 0.71 -19.51 14.79
CA ALA A 243 -0.10 -20.67 15.14
C ALA A 243 0.23 -21.13 16.56
N ASP A 244 -0.75 -21.75 17.21
CA ASP A 244 -0.56 -22.55 18.42
C ASP A 244 -1.32 -23.88 18.31
N SER A 245 -1.02 -24.80 19.22
CA SER A 245 -1.57 -26.16 19.27
C SER A 245 -3.07 -26.21 19.60
N SER A 246 -3.63 -25.15 20.19
CA SER A 246 -5.02 -25.08 20.65
C SER A 246 -5.98 -24.37 19.67
N ARG A 247 -5.47 -23.41 18.88
CA ARG A 247 -6.26 -22.52 18.01
C ARG A 247 -5.95 -22.71 16.52
N GLY A 248 -4.90 -23.46 16.16
CA GLY A 248 -4.49 -23.63 14.78
C GLY A 248 -3.82 -22.37 14.20
N PRO A 249 -3.74 -22.21 12.87
CA PRO A 249 -3.06 -21.08 12.24
C PRO A 249 -3.88 -19.79 12.34
N LEU A 250 -3.28 -18.74 12.91
CA LEU A 250 -3.80 -17.38 12.95
C LEU A 250 -3.27 -16.52 11.79
N LEU A 251 -2.14 -16.91 11.21
CA LEU A 251 -1.58 -16.30 10.01
C LEU A 251 -1.38 -17.36 8.91
N ALA A 252 -1.65 -16.99 7.66
CA ALA A 252 -1.39 -17.82 6.49
C ALA A 252 -0.62 -17.06 5.41
N PRO A 253 0.22 -17.74 4.60
CA PRO A 253 0.93 -17.10 3.50
C PRO A 253 -0.06 -16.57 2.45
N VAL A 254 0.20 -15.37 1.92
CA VAL A 254 -0.70 -14.65 0.98
C VAL A 254 -1.14 -15.50 -0.24
N PRO A 255 -0.26 -16.27 -0.92
CA PRO A 255 -0.68 -17.11 -2.04
C PRO A 255 -1.80 -18.11 -1.70
N ARG A 256 -1.81 -18.64 -0.47
CA ARG A 256 -2.83 -19.59 -0.01
C ARG A 256 -4.19 -18.91 0.18
N VAL A 257 -4.20 -17.73 0.80
CA VAL A 257 -5.43 -16.96 1.07
C VAL A 257 -6.03 -16.40 -0.22
N ALA A 258 -5.18 -15.90 -1.14
CA ALA A 258 -5.62 -15.40 -2.44
C ALA A 258 -6.36 -16.48 -3.25
N ARG A 259 -5.83 -17.71 -3.30
CA ARG A 259 -6.48 -18.84 -3.98
C ARG A 259 -7.85 -19.16 -3.38
N GLN A 260 -7.96 -19.20 -2.04
CA GLN A 260 -9.23 -19.48 -1.35
C GLN A 260 -10.28 -18.39 -1.58
N ARG A 261 -9.90 -17.10 -1.52
CA ARG A 261 -10.82 -15.99 -1.78
C ARG A 261 -11.27 -15.92 -3.24
N LEU A 262 -10.38 -16.17 -4.20
CA LEU A 262 -10.75 -16.26 -5.61
C LEU A 262 -11.76 -17.38 -5.88
N GLN A 263 -11.60 -18.53 -5.19
CA GLN A 263 -12.57 -19.62 -5.26
C GLN A 263 -13.92 -19.25 -4.62
N ALA A 264 -13.93 -18.48 -3.53
CA ALA A 264 -15.16 -18.02 -2.89
C ALA A 264 -15.91 -16.98 -3.72
N LEU A 265 -15.20 -16.02 -4.32
CA LEU A 265 -15.78 -14.99 -5.21
C LEU A 265 -16.24 -15.54 -6.57
N GLY A 266 -15.69 -16.68 -6.98
CA GLY A 266 -16.10 -17.40 -8.20
C GLY A 266 -17.35 -18.27 -8.03
N ARG A 267 -17.90 -18.39 -6.81
CA ARG A 267 -19.22 -19.01 -6.62
C ARG A 267 -20.29 -17.98 -6.99
N PRO A 268 -21.18 -18.26 -7.96
CA PRO A 268 -22.33 -17.40 -8.14
C PRO A 268 -23.08 -17.34 -6.80
N ALA A 269 -23.53 -16.15 -6.41
CA ALA A 269 -24.46 -16.02 -5.31
C ALA A 269 -25.67 -16.89 -5.66
N GLY A 270 -25.79 -18.05 -5.01
CA GLY A 270 -26.95 -18.91 -5.17
C GLY A 270 -28.19 -18.12 -4.77
N PRO A 271 -29.35 -18.37 -5.41
CA PRO A 271 -30.58 -17.68 -5.05
C PRO A 271 -30.80 -17.86 -3.55
N SER A 272 -30.90 -16.75 -2.81
CA SER A 272 -31.23 -16.76 -1.40
C SER A 272 -32.55 -17.51 -1.23
N GLY A 273 -32.53 -18.64 -0.52
CA GLY A 273 -33.70 -19.46 -0.25
C GLY A 273 -34.69 -18.75 0.69
N ALA A 274 -35.45 -17.82 0.14
CA ALA A 274 -36.56 -17.13 0.80
C ALA A 274 -37.86 -17.14 -0.02
N GLU A 275 -37.98 -18.00 -1.03
CA GLU A 275 -39.24 -18.24 -1.78
C GLU A 275 -39.58 -19.74 -1.84
N ALA A 276 -39.76 -20.35 -0.67
CA ALA A 276 -40.41 -21.66 -0.56
C ALA A 276 -41.38 -21.67 0.63
N ALA A 277 -42.30 -20.69 0.66
CA ALA A 277 -43.46 -20.70 1.56
C ALA A 277 -44.52 -19.66 1.12
N ALA A 278 -44.94 -19.65 -0.15
CA ALA A 278 -46.18 -19.01 -0.57
C ALA A 278 -46.58 -19.53 -1.95
N GLY A 279 -47.58 -20.41 -1.98
CA GLY A 279 -48.11 -21.01 -3.20
C GLY A 279 -48.97 -22.22 -2.85
N GLY A 280 -50.15 -21.92 -2.29
CA GLY A 280 -51.28 -22.84 -2.30
C GLY A 280 -51.98 -22.86 -3.66
#